data_AF-A0A2W0E928-F1
#
_entry.id   AF-A0A2W0E928-F1
#
_cell.length_a   1.000
_cell.length_b   1.000
_cell.length_c   1.000
_cell.angle_alpha   90.00
_cell.angle_beta   90.00
_cell.angle_gamma   90.00
#
_symmetry.space_group_name_H-M   'P 1'
#
loop_
_entity.id
_entity.type
_entity.pdbx_description
1 polymer ?
#
loop_
_entity_poly.entity_id
_entity_poly.type
_entity_poly.pdbx_seq_one_letter_code
_entity_poly.pdbx_strand_id
1 'polypeptide(L)'
;MQSIGKGGGGVGPTGAASQALPLPISKAPNRGLVPALGLGYSSDVGNSPFGIGWRLTTNAITLRTTKGVPKYDGNDQVAGPGGDVWMPEKSDDGTLIAKAVSEYNG
;
A
#
# COMPACT_ATOMS: atom_id res chain seq x y z
N MET A 1 17.17 26.34 -2.37
CA MET A 1 17.09 24.87 -2.59
C MET A 1 17.06 24.19 -1.23
N GLN A 2 15.92 23.62 -0.85
CA GLN A 2 15.88 22.73 0.33
C GLN A 2 16.47 21.37 -0.10
N SER A 3 17.47 20.87 0.63
CA SER A 3 18.05 19.55 0.38
C SER A 3 17.00 18.48 0.62
N ILE A 4 16.75 17.63 -0.38
CA ILE A 4 15.71 16.58 -0.36
C ILE A 4 16.20 15.32 0.40
N GLY A 5 17.37 15.36 1.04
CA GLY A 5 17.92 14.21 1.76
C GLY A 5 18.39 14.60 3.15
N LYS A 6 17.55 14.40 4.18
CA LYS A 6 18.04 14.34 5.56
C LYS A 6 17.17 13.45 6.43
N GLY A 7 17.55 12.17 6.48
CA GLY A 7 17.00 11.18 7.39
C GLY A 7 17.13 9.78 6.82
N GLY A 8 18.27 9.12 7.07
CA GLY A 8 18.30 7.66 6.96
C GLY A 8 17.28 7.11 7.95
N GLY A 9 16.35 6.28 7.48
CA GLY A 9 15.44 5.59 8.38
C GLY A 9 16.26 4.69 9.28
N GLY A 10 16.07 4.81 10.60
CA GLY A 10 16.79 3.98 11.57
C GLY A 10 16.63 2.49 11.23
N VAL A 11 17.61 1.68 11.63
CA VAL A 11 17.53 0.23 11.47
C VAL A 11 16.42 -0.29 12.38
N GLY A 12 15.35 -0.79 11.78
CA GLY A 12 14.21 -1.39 12.49
C GLY A 12 14.50 -2.82 12.93
N PRO A 13 13.53 -3.51 13.58
CA PRO A 13 13.69 -4.88 14.08
C PRO A 13 13.96 -5.92 12.98
N THR A 14 13.74 -5.57 11.70
CA THR A 14 14.05 -6.42 10.55
C THR A 14 15.52 -6.38 10.15
N GLY A 15 16.31 -5.42 10.67
CA GLY A 15 17.69 -5.20 10.24
C GLY A 15 17.83 -4.54 8.85
N ALA A 16 16.72 -4.24 8.17
CA ALA A 16 16.74 -3.63 6.84
C ALA A 16 17.13 -2.14 6.92
N ALA A 17 17.96 -1.70 5.96
CA ALA A 17 18.20 -0.28 5.74
C ALA A 17 16.94 0.34 5.10
N SER A 18 16.55 1.53 5.54
CA SER A 18 15.36 2.21 5.02
C SER A 18 15.59 3.69 4.73
N GLN A 19 14.89 4.23 3.75
CA GLN A 19 14.90 5.66 3.45
C GLN A 19 13.56 6.10 2.86
N ALA A 20 13.18 7.35 3.09
CA ALA A 20 11.99 7.95 2.50
C ALA A 20 12.34 9.28 1.82
N LEU A 21 11.86 9.45 0.60
CA LEU A 21 12.09 10.61 -0.23
C LEU A 21 10.75 11.19 -0.70
N PRO A 22 10.22 12.24 -0.04
CA PRO A 22 8.98 12.89 -0.47
C PRO A 22 9.12 13.49 -1.87
N LEU A 23 8.11 13.32 -2.72
CA LEU A 23 8.12 13.93 -4.04
C LEU A 23 7.74 15.43 -3.95
N PRO A 24 8.39 16.31 -4.72
CA PRO A 24 8.09 17.74 -4.73
C PRO A 24 6.80 18.03 -5.52
N ILE A 25 5.65 17.64 -4.96
CA ILE A 25 4.32 17.87 -5.54
C ILE A 25 3.83 19.25 -5.10
N SER A 26 3.52 20.11 -6.07
CA SER A 26 3.01 21.46 -5.79
C SER A 26 1.62 21.39 -5.17
N LYS A 27 1.42 22.17 -4.10
CA LYS A 27 0.09 22.42 -3.53
C LYS A 27 -0.61 23.46 -4.40
N ALA A 28 -1.80 23.16 -4.90
CA ALA A 28 -2.60 24.17 -5.59
C ALA A 28 -3.25 25.10 -4.53
N PRO A 29 -3.23 26.43 -4.71
CA PRO A 29 -3.78 27.37 -3.73
C PRO A 29 -5.22 27.08 -3.29
N ASN A 30 -6.03 26.51 -4.19
CA ASN A 30 -7.45 26.17 -3.97
C ASN A 30 -7.74 24.66 -4.00
N ARG A 31 -6.71 23.80 -3.94
CA ARG A 31 -6.86 22.34 -3.83
C ARG A 31 -5.96 21.83 -2.70
N GLY A 32 -6.56 21.66 -1.51
CA GLY A 32 -5.88 21.12 -0.34
C GLY A 32 -5.60 19.62 -0.42
N LEU A 33 -6.29 18.90 -1.33
CA LEU A 33 -6.12 17.47 -1.52
C LEU A 33 -5.03 17.20 -2.56
N VAL A 34 -3.79 17.04 -2.09
CA VAL A 34 -2.66 16.57 -2.88
C VAL A 34 -2.25 15.18 -2.40
N PRO A 35 -1.85 14.27 -3.30
CA PRO A 35 -1.45 12.93 -2.90
C PRO A 35 -0.10 13.00 -2.17
N ALA A 36 -0.02 12.37 -1.01
CA ALA A 36 1.21 12.27 -0.24
C ALA A 36 2.12 11.17 -0.82
N LEU A 37 2.68 11.42 -2.02
CA LEU A 37 3.58 10.48 -2.69
C LEU A 37 5.04 10.71 -2.28
N GLY A 38 5.75 9.61 -2.12
CA GLY A 38 7.19 9.57 -1.92
C GLY A 38 7.78 8.29 -2.49
N LEU A 39 9.10 8.25 -2.61
CA LEU A 39 9.84 7.03 -2.85
C LEU A 39 10.31 6.47 -1.51
N GLY A 40 9.94 5.22 -1.23
CA GLY A 40 10.48 4.45 -0.12
C GLY A 40 11.59 3.53 -0.61
N TYR A 41 12.70 3.50 0.11
CA TYR A 41 13.76 2.52 -0.06
C TYR A 41 13.70 1.50 1.08
N SER A 42 13.86 0.22 0.75
CA SER A 42 14.26 -0.81 1.71
C SER A 42 15.19 -1.83 1.07
N SER A 43 16.23 -2.25 1.80
CA SER A 43 17.21 -3.22 1.31
C SER A 43 16.66 -4.65 1.16
N ASP A 44 15.49 -4.94 1.73
CA ASP A 44 14.85 -6.26 1.69
C ASP A 44 13.78 -6.39 0.57
N VAL A 45 13.53 -5.32 -0.18
CA VAL A 45 12.57 -5.30 -1.29
C VAL A 45 13.29 -5.53 -2.62
N GLY A 46 12.62 -6.27 -3.52
CA GLY A 46 13.11 -6.56 -4.86
C GLY A 46 13.09 -5.38 -5.83
N ASN A 47 13.07 -5.71 -7.12
CA ASN A 47 13.08 -4.71 -8.19
C ASN A 47 11.72 -4.01 -8.36
N SER A 48 11.76 -2.75 -8.76
CA SER A 48 10.58 -1.97 -9.15
C SER A 48 10.90 -1.06 -10.34
N PRO A 49 9.90 -0.35 -10.92
CA PRO A 49 10.15 0.66 -11.93
C PRO A 49 11.11 1.79 -11.50
N PHE A 50 11.35 1.97 -10.21
CA PHE A 50 12.27 2.96 -9.65
C PHE A 50 13.63 2.37 -9.26
N GLY A 51 13.89 1.10 -9.62
CA GLY A 51 15.10 0.36 -9.28
C GLY A 51 14.95 -0.56 -8.08
N ILE A 52 16.01 -1.34 -7.82
CA ILE A 52 16.05 -2.32 -6.73
C ILE A 52 15.95 -1.62 -5.37
N GLY A 53 15.07 -2.14 -4.50
CA GLY A 53 14.84 -1.62 -3.15
C GLY A 53 13.99 -0.35 -3.11
N TRP A 54 13.77 0.34 -4.23
CA TRP A 54 12.93 1.52 -4.30
C TRP A 54 11.48 1.14 -4.64
N ARG A 55 10.51 1.89 -4.10
CA ARG A 55 9.08 1.77 -4.46
C ARG A 55 8.34 3.09 -4.25
N LEU A 56 7.27 3.31 -5.00
CA LEU A 56 6.35 4.43 -4.76
C LEU A 56 5.43 4.10 -3.57
N THR A 57 5.17 5.08 -2.70
CA THR A 57 4.29 4.93 -1.52
C THR A 57 2.81 4.98 -1.91
N THR A 58 2.35 4.03 -2.71
CA THR A 58 0.94 3.89 -3.10
C THR A 58 0.28 2.76 -2.34
N ASN A 59 -0.91 3.03 -1.79
CA ASN A 59 -1.76 2.02 -1.19
C ASN A 59 -2.40 1.17 -2.28
N ALA A 60 -2.46 -0.14 -2.05
CA ALA A 60 -3.13 -1.08 -2.94
C ALA A 60 -3.86 -2.15 -2.13
N ILE A 61 -4.95 -2.66 -2.68
CA ILE A 61 -5.61 -3.88 -2.21
C ILE A 61 -5.19 -4.98 -3.18
N THR A 62 -4.70 -6.10 -2.66
CA THR A 62 -4.16 -7.19 -3.49
C THR A 62 -4.70 -8.54 -3.06
N LEU A 63 -4.63 -9.54 -3.95
CA LEU A 63 -4.85 -10.93 -3.57
C LEU A 63 -3.57 -11.49 -2.95
N ARG A 64 -3.72 -12.28 -1.90
CA ARG A 64 -2.61 -12.88 -1.17
C ARG A 64 -1.93 -13.96 -2.02
N THR A 65 -0.63 -13.79 -2.28
CA THR A 65 0.18 -14.76 -3.01
C THR A 65 1.17 -15.54 -2.14
N THR A 66 1.34 -15.17 -0.87
CA THR A 66 2.32 -15.80 0.03
C THR A 66 2.00 -17.24 0.42
N LYS A 67 0.77 -17.71 0.17
CA LYS A 67 0.30 -19.06 0.54
C LYS A 67 -0.24 -19.86 -0.66
N GLY A 68 0.15 -19.48 -1.87
CA GLY A 68 -0.30 -20.11 -3.11
C GLY A 68 -0.72 -19.08 -4.14
N VAL A 69 -1.11 -19.57 -5.31
CA VAL A 69 -1.56 -18.74 -6.43
C VAL A 69 -3.07 -18.50 -6.31
N PRO A 70 -3.53 -17.24 -6.45
CA PRO A 70 -4.96 -16.93 -6.48
C PRO A 70 -5.69 -17.67 -7.62
N LYS A 71 -6.88 -18.19 -7.33
CA LYS A 71 -7.69 -18.96 -8.29
C LYS A 71 -8.77 -18.14 -9.00
N TYR A 72 -9.08 -16.95 -8.48
CA TYR A 72 -10.13 -16.05 -8.93
C TYR A 72 -11.53 -16.69 -8.90
N ASP A 73 -11.77 -17.62 -7.97
CA ASP A 73 -13.06 -18.29 -7.78
C ASP A 73 -13.95 -17.61 -6.73
N GLY A 74 -13.52 -16.46 -6.20
CA GLY A 74 -14.20 -15.71 -5.16
C GLY A 74 -13.81 -16.09 -3.73
N ASN A 75 -12.95 -17.09 -3.53
CA ASN A 75 -12.48 -17.52 -2.20
C ASN A 75 -11.04 -17.09 -1.89
N ASP A 76 -10.41 -16.31 -2.76
CA ASP A 76 -9.05 -15.82 -2.54
C ASP A 76 -8.98 -14.83 -1.37
N GLN A 77 -7.89 -14.91 -0.61
CA GLN A 77 -7.65 -14.00 0.50
C GLN A 77 -7.21 -12.64 0.00
N VAL A 78 -7.83 -11.58 0.53
CA VAL A 78 -7.48 -10.20 0.22
C VAL A 78 -6.51 -9.66 1.27
N ALA A 79 -5.47 -8.95 0.82
CA ALA A 79 -4.57 -8.19 1.65
C ALA A 79 -4.84 -6.69 1.48
N GLY A 80 -4.93 -5.98 2.59
CA GLY A 80 -5.08 -4.53 2.61
C GLY A 80 -3.78 -3.79 2.26
N PRO A 81 -3.82 -2.45 2.22
CA PRO A 81 -2.64 -1.63 1.95
C PRO A 81 -1.47 -1.83 2.91
N GLY A 82 -1.73 -2.25 4.15
CA GLY A 82 -0.70 -2.60 5.14
C GLY A 82 -0.04 -3.96 4.92
N GLY A 83 -0.55 -4.78 4.00
CA GLY A 83 -0.13 -6.17 3.80
C GLY A 83 -0.85 -7.19 4.70
N ASP A 84 -1.65 -6.72 5.66
CA ASP A 84 -2.46 -7.57 6.53
C ASP A 84 -3.58 -8.25 5.74
N VAL A 85 -3.82 -9.52 6.06
CA VAL A 85 -4.91 -10.28 5.45
C VAL A 85 -6.23 -9.85 6.08
N TRP A 86 -7.15 -9.38 5.26
CA TRP A 86 -8.48 -8.96 5.69
C TRP A 86 -9.45 -10.14 5.71
N MET A 87 -10.36 -10.11 6.68
CA MET A 87 -11.50 -11.00 6.77
C MET A 87 -12.77 -10.23 6.40
N PRO A 88 -13.76 -10.89 5.78
CA PRO A 88 -15.05 -10.27 5.54
C PRO A 88 -15.67 -9.79 6.85
N GLU A 89 -16.34 -8.65 6.79
CA GLU A 89 -17.09 -8.10 7.92
C GLU A 89 -18.23 -9.04 8.31
N LYS A 90 -18.50 -9.12 9.61
CA LYS A 90 -19.59 -9.92 10.19
C LYS A 90 -20.51 -9.03 10.99
N SER A 91 -21.80 -9.36 10.92
CA SER A 91 -22.85 -8.80 11.78
C SER A 91 -22.72 -9.36 13.20
N ASP A 92 -23.45 -8.77 14.16
CA ASP A 92 -23.43 -9.14 15.58
C ASP A 92 -23.84 -10.61 15.83
N ASP A 93 -24.62 -11.18 14.92
CA ASP A 93 -25.05 -12.59 14.90
C ASP A 93 -24.00 -13.54 14.27
N GLY A 94 -22.87 -13.00 13.79
CA GLY A 94 -21.80 -13.76 13.16
C GLY A 94 -21.98 -14.04 11.66
N THR A 95 -23.08 -13.57 11.06
CA THR A 95 -23.36 -13.71 9.63
C THR A 95 -22.47 -12.75 8.82
N LEU A 96 -21.96 -13.18 7.66
CA LEU A 96 -21.18 -12.31 6.78
C LEU A 96 -22.04 -11.15 6.24
N ILE A 97 -21.50 -9.94 6.34
CA ILE A 97 -22.09 -8.77 5.69
C ILE A 97 -21.57 -8.71 4.26
N ALA A 98 -22.46 -8.89 3.29
CA ALA A 98 -22.14 -8.79 1.88
C ALA A 98 -23.26 -8.06 1.12
N LYS A 99 -22.88 -7.21 0.17
CA LYS A 99 -23.82 -6.54 -0.74
C LYS A 99 -23.37 -6.79 -2.16
N ALA A 100 -24.20 -7.48 -2.94
CA ALA A 100 -24.04 -7.53 -4.38
C ALA A 100 -24.42 -6.15 -4.95
N VAL A 101 -23.46 -5.50 -5.62
CA VAL A 101 -23.67 -4.22 -6.29
C VAL A 101 -23.43 -4.45 -7.77
N SER A 102 -24.50 -4.37 -8.57
CA SER A 102 -24.45 -4.51 -10.04
C SER A 102 -24.44 -3.17 -10.76
N GLU A 103 -24.72 -2.07 -10.06
CA GLU A 103 -24.81 -0.72 -10.61
C GLU A 103 -24.03 0.25 -9.70
N TYR A 104 -23.19 1.08 -10.31
CA TYR A 104 -22.41 2.10 -9.62
C TYR A 104 -22.84 3.47 -10.16
N ASN A 105 -23.35 4.34 -9.27
CA ASN A 105 -23.88 5.68 -9.55
C ASN A 105 -25.19 5.78 -10.36
N GLY A 106 -25.93 4.68 -10.56
CA GLY A 106 -27.17 4.66 -11.33
C GLY A 106 -26.93 4.59 -12.83
#